data_AF-A0A0F9V4D4-F1
#
_entry.id   AF-A0A0F9V4D4-F1
#
_cell.length_a   1.000
_cell.length_b   1.000
_cell.length_c   1.000
_cell.angle_alpha   90.00
_cell.angle_beta   90.00
_cell.angle_gamma   90.00
#
_symmetry.space_group_name_H-M   'P 1'
#
loop_
_entity.id
_entity.type
_entity.pdbx_description
1 polymer ?
#
loop_
_entity_poly.entity_id
_entity_poly.type
_entity_poly.pdbx_seq_one_letter_code
_entity_poly.pdbx_strand_id
1 'polypeptide(L)'
;MNIDLRLPVKTLKGEDHPTETLGSMLANELSFKAKGMDPIKAFNIAVALTGDGAMEIDLSDLKLIEALVRGSERMTTLVQGQLLIELDKQGREK
;
A
#
# COMPACT_ATOMS: atom_id res chain seq x y z
N MET A 1 -4.18 -8.67 11.02
CA MET A 1 -3.52 -7.40 11.41
C MET A 1 -4.20 -6.24 10.69
N ASN A 2 -4.26 -5.08 11.33
CA ASN A 2 -4.83 -3.87 10.71
C ASN A 2 -3.68 -2.90 10.38
N ILE A 3 -3.59 -2.50 9.12
CA ILE A 3 -2.59 -1.57 8.57
C ILE A 3 -3.28 -0.27 8.15
N ASP A 4 -2.78 0.87 8.58
CA ASP A 4 -3.30 2.21 8.28
C ASP A 4 -2.36 2.97 7.34
N LEU A 5 -2.84 3.28 6.14
CA LEU A 5 -2.11 3.98 5.08
C LEU A 5 -2.76 5.32 4.70
N ARG A 6 -3.50 5.96 5.63
CA ARG A 6 -4.04 7.31 5.44
C ARG A 6 -2.99 8.41 5.35
N LEU A 7 -1.72 8.07 5.61
CA LEU A 7 -0.61 8.98 5.52
C LEU A 7 -0.48 9.56 4.10
N PRO A 8 -0.26 10.88 3.96
CA PRO A 8 -0.01 11.48 2.66
C PRO A 8 1.32 10.96 2.08
N VAL A 9 1.41 10.89 0.76
CA VAL A 9 2.69 10.69 0.08
C VAL A 9 3.56 11.92 0.35
N LYS A 10 4.79 11.73 0.82
CA LYS A 10 5.73 12.84 1.02
C LYS A 10 6.59 13.08 -0.21
N THR A 11 6.84 14.34 -0.52
CA THR A 11 7.86 14.74 -1.50
C THR A 11 9.26 14.53 -0.93
N LEU A 12 10.29 14.66 -1.78
CA LEU A 12 11.68 14.60 -1.33
C LEU A 12 12.07 15.73 -0.35
N LYS A 13 11.26 16.78 -0.24
CA LYS A 13 11.43 17.86 0.75
C LYS A 13 10.70 17.57 2.07
N GLY A 14 9.98 16.46 2.16
CA GLY A 14 9.16 16.09 3.32
C GLY A 14 7.79 16.78 3.37
N GLU A 15 7.42 17.49 2.31
CA GLU A 15 6.10 18.13 2.16
C GLU A 15 5.06 17.08 1.75
N ASP A 16 3.82 17.25 2.21
CA ASP A 16 2.73 16.32 1.87
C ASP A 16 2.23 16.57 0.44
N HIS A 17 1.99 15.49 -0.31
CA HIS A 17 1.33 15.55 -1.60
C HIS A 17 -0.14 15.95 -1.38
N PRO A 18 -0.68 16.92 -2.16
CA PRO A 18 -1.96 17.54 -1.85
C PRO A 18 -3.17 16.59 -1.95
N THR A 19 -3.05 15.49 -2.71
CA THR A 19 -4.19 14.63 -3.06
C THR A 19 -3.94 13.14 -2.91
N GLU A 20 -2.70 12.71 -2.69
CA GLU A 20 -2.35 11.28 -2.73
C GLU A 20 -1.92 10.80 -1.35
N THR A 21 -2.48 9.66 -0.94
CA THR A 21 -2.08 8.93 0.25
C THR A 21 -1.33 7.66 -0.13
N LEU A 22 -0.60 7.06 0.80
CA LEU A 22 0.00 5.75 0.57
C LEU A 22 -1.08 4.70 0.23
N GLY A 23 -2.25 4.81 0.86
CA GLY A 23 -3.42 3.98 0.58
C GLY A 23 -3.94 4.13 -0.84
N SER A 24 -4.10 5.36 -1.35
CA SER A 24 -4.57 5.58 -2.74
C SER A 24 -3.59 5.02 -3.76
N MET A 25 -2.28 5.19 -3.52
CA MET A 25 -1.24 4.66 -4.39
C MET A 25 -1.23 3.12 -4.42
N LEU A 26 -1.35 2.47 -3.25
CA LEU A 26 -1.40 1.02 -3.17
C LEU A 26 -2.69 0.46 -3.78
N ALA A 27 -3.84 1.09 -3.55
CA ALA A 27 -5.11 0.70 -4.12
C ALA A 27 -5.09 0.73 -5.66
N ASN A 28 -4.48 1.75 -6.25
CA ASN A 28 -4.29 1.84 -7.70
C ASN A 28 -3.44 0.69 -8.25
N GLU A 29 -2.39 0.28 -7.54
CA GLU A 29 -1.55 -0.84 -7.96
C GLU A 29 -2.28 -2.19 -7.87
N LEU A 30 -2.97 -2.43 -6.76
CA LEU A 30 -3.80 -3.62 -6.55
C LEU A 30 -4.89 -3.75 -7.62
N SER A 31 -5.47 -2.63 -8.05
CA SER A 31 -6.54 -2.59 -9.05
C SER A 31 -6.08 -2.94 -10.47
N PHE A 32 -4.80 -2.80 -10.77
CA PHE A 32 -4.28 -3.08 -12.11
C PHE A 32 -3.81 -4.53 -12.25
N LYS A 33 -2.91 -5.00 -11.36
CA LYS A 33 -2.38 -6.37 -11.43
C LYS A 33 -1.70 -6.84 -10.14
N ALA A 34 -2.48 -7.38 -9.20
CA ALA A 34 -1.97 -8.03 -8.00
C ALA A 34 -1.51 -9.49 -8.27
N LYS A 35 -0.37 -9.66 -8.96
CA LYS A 35 0.12 -11.00 -9.33
C LYS A 35 0.35 -11.87 -8.08
N GLY A 36 -0.27 -13.05 -8.04
CA GLY A 36 -0.12 -14.00 -6.93
C GLY A 36 -1.09 -13.76 -5.78
N MET A 37 -1.92 -12.71 -5.84
CA MET A 37 -3.04 -12.49 -4.93
C MET A 37 -4.35 -12.86 -5.63
N ASP A 38 -5.30 -13.38 -4.87
CA ASP A 38 -6.66 -13.60 -5.37
C ASP A 38 -7.29 -12.26 -5.80
N PRO A 39 -7.90 -12.17 -7.01
CA PRO A 39 -8.45 -10.91 -7.52
C PRO A 39 -9.55 -10.30 -6.64
N ILE A 40 -10.39 -11.12 -5.99
CA ILE A 40 -11.44 -10.62 -5.09
C ILE A 40 -10.79 -10.03 -3.85
N LYS A 41 -9.78 -10.71 -3.29
CA LYS A 41 -9.03 -10.20 -2.14
C LYS A 41 -8.31 -8.88 -2.47
N ALA A 42 -7.63 -8.81 -3.61
CA ALA A 42 -6.95 -7.60 -4.07
C ALA A 42 -7.92 -6.43 -4.24
N PHE A 43 -9.10 -6.68 -4.83
CA PHE A 43 -10.15 -5.69 -4.99
C PHE A 43 -10.68 -5.21 -3.64
N ASN A 44 -10.97 -6.12 -2.70
CA ASN A 44 -11.48 -5.75 -1.37
C ASN A 44 -10.47 -4.88 -0.59
N ILE A 45 -9.18 -5.21 -0.68
CA ILE A 45 -8.12 -4.40 -0.06
C ILE A 45 -8.06 -3.02 -0.73
N ALA A 46 -8.11 -2.94 -2.06
CA ALA A 46 -8.10 -1.67 -2.77
C ALA A 46 -9.28 -0.78 -2.36
N VAL A 47 -10.49 -1.35 -2.26
CA VAL A 47 -11.68 -0.62 -1.78
C VAL A 47 -11.49 -0.11 -0.36
N ALA A 48 -11.01 -0.96 0.56
CA ALA A 48 -10.76 -0.57 1.95
C ALA A 48 -9.77 0.60 2.07
N LEU A 49 -8.68 0.55 1.28
CA LEU A 49 -7.67 1.61 1.22
C LEU A 49 -8.19 2.92 0.60
N THR A 50 -9.14 2.86 -0.34
CA THR A 50 -9.77 4.08 -0.90
C THR A 50 -10.83 4.70 0.01
N GLY A 51 -11.48 3.89 0.85
CA GLY A 51 -12.51 4.37 1.77
C GLY A 51 -11.91 4.88 3.08
N ASP A 52 -11.53 3.94 3.95
CA ASP A 52 -11.05 4.23 5.30
C ASP A 52 -9.52 4.39 5.38
N GLY A 53 -8.81 4.12 4.28
CA GLY A 53 -7.36 4.17 4.23
C GLY A 53 -6.66 3.09 5.06
N ALA A 54 -7.42 2.14 5.60
CA ALA A 54 -6.91 1.03 6.39
C ALA A 54 -7.36 -0.30 5.79
N MET A 55 -6.60 -1.35 6.07
CA MET A 55 -6.87 -2.70 5.58
C MET A 55 -6.59 -3.75 6.65
N GLU A 56 -7.47 -4.75 6.71
CA GLU A 56 -7.26 -5.93 7.51
C GLU A 56 -6.64 -7.05 6.66
N ILE A 57 -5.42 -7.46 7.01
CA ILE A 57 -4.63 -8.42 6.26
C ILE A 57 -3.92 -9.40 7.20
N ASP A 58 -3.41 -10.51 6.71
CA ASP A 58 -2.52 -11.41 7.46
C ASP A 58 -1.04 -11.28 7.03
N LEU A 59 -0.15 -12.08 7.64
CA LEU A 59 1.28 -12.07 7.30
C LEU A 59 1.57 -12.55 5.88
N SER A 60 0.72 -13.41 5.31
CA SER A 60 0.87 -13.89 3.93
C SER A 60 0.49 -12.79 2.95
N ASP A 61 -0.57 -12.05 3.24
CA ASP A 61 -0.99 -10.87 2.48
C ASP A 61 0.08 -9.79 2.50
N LEU A 62 0.65 -9.49 3.67
CA LEU A 62 1.70 -8.50 3.81
C LEU A 62 2.88 -8.81 2.88
N LYS A 63 3.34 -10.07 2.84
CA LYS A 63 4.41 -10.51 1.94
C LYS A 63 4.05 -10.35 0.47
N LEU A 64 2.80 -10.65 0.10
CA LEU A 64 2.31 -10.47 -1.28
C LEU A 64 2.25 -8.99 -1.65
N ILE A 65 1.79 -8.13 -0.74
CA ILE A 65 1.73 -6.69 -0.93
C ILE A 65 3.13 -6.10 -1.06
N GLU A 66 4.08 -6.50 -0.21
CA GLU A 66 5.48 -6.06 -0.33
C GLU A 66 6.09 -6.48 -1.66
N ALA A 67 5.84 -7.73 -2.10
CA ALA A 67 6.29 -8.21 -3.40
C ALA A 67 5.66 -7.43 -4.56
N LEU A 68 4.36 -7.11 -4.46
CA LEU A 68 3.66 -6.27 -5.43
C LEU A 68 4.27 -4.87 -5.50
N VAL A 69 4.49 -4.20 -4.36
CA VAL A 69 5.07 -2.87 -4.30
C VAL A 69 6.48 -2.86 -4.90
N ARG A 70 7.33 -3.83 -4.56
CA ARG A 70 8.69 -3.97 -5.10
C ARG A 70 8.72 -4.27 -6.60
N GLY A 71 7.72 -5.00 -7.09
CA GLY A 71 7.59 -5.39 -8.49
C GLY A 71 6.81 -4.40 -9.36
N SER A 72 6.26 -3.32 -8.78
CA SER A 72 5.49 -2.34 -9.55
C SER A 72 6.40 -1.53 -10.47
N GLU A 73 6.08 -1.56 -11.76
CA GLU A 73 6.70 -0.70 -12.77
C GLU A 73 6.03 0.68 -12.87
N ARG A 74 4.87 0.87 -12.23
CA ARG A 74 4.08 2.12 -12.29
C ARG A 74 4.28 3.00 -11.07
N MET A 75 4.72 2.44 -9.95
CA MET A 75 5.05 3.23 -8.76
C MET A 75 6.45 3.84 -8.90
N THR A 76 6.57 5.11 -8.52
CA THR A 76 7.88 5.73 -8.38
C THR A 76 8.62 5.14 -7.19
N THR A 77 9.96 5.12 -7.24
CA THR A 77 10.79 4.68 -6.12
C THR A 77 10.50 5.42 -4.82
N LEU A 78 10.11 6.70 -4.92
CA LEU A 78 9.70 7.52 -3.78
C LEU A 78 8.48 6.93 -3.06
N VAL A 79 7.47 6.52 -3.82
CA VAL A 79 6.22 5.94 -3.29
C VAL A 79 6.46 4.52 -2.79
N GLN A 80 7.21 3.70 -3.54
CA GLN A 80 7.59 2.34 -3.12
C GLN A 80 8.33 2.36 -1.79
N GLY A 81 9.32 3.25 -1.63
CA GLY A 81 10.10 3.36 -0.40
C GLY A 81 9.22 3.71 0.80
N GLN A 82 8.34 4.69 0.65
CA GLN A 82 7.44 5.11 1.73
C GLN A 82 6.44 4.02 2.13
N LEU A 83 5.84 3.34 1.15
CA LEU A 83 4.97 2.18 1.41
C LEU A 83 5.70 1.08 2.17
N LEU A 84 6.89 0.67 1.70
CA LEU A 84 7.65 -0.41 2.32
C LEU A 84 8.11 -0.07 3.74
N ILE A 85 8.48 1.18 4.00
CA ILE A 85 8.83 1.64 5.36
C ILE A 85 7.62 1.53 6.28
N GLU A 86 6.44 2.01 5.83
CA GLU A 86 5.25 2.00 6.66
C GLU A 86 4.71 0.58 6.90
N LEU A 87 4.75 -0.27 5.87
CA LEU A 87 4.39 -1.68 5.97
C LEU A 87 5.31 -2.44 6.94
N ASP A 88 6.63 -2.22 6.87
CA ASP A 88 7.60 -2.85 7.78
C ASP A 88 7.40 -2.38 9.23
N LYS A 89 7.19 -1.08 9.42
CA LYS A 89 6.93 -0.49 10.74
C LYS A 89 5.69 -1.11 11.38
N GLN A 90 4.55 -1.09 10.68
CA GLN A 90 3.29 -1.58 11.23
C GLN A 90 3.21 -3.12 11.29
N GLY A 91 3.95 -3.81 10.42
CA GLY A 91 4.06 -5.26 10.41
C GLY A 91 4.93 -5.83 11.54
N ARG A 92 5.89 -5.06 12.07
CA ARG A 92 6.75 -5.46 13.21
C ARG A 92 6.19 -5.09 14.58
N GLU A 93 5.27 -4.14 14.64
CA GLU A 93 4.64 -3.69 15.89
C GLU A 93 3.56 -4.67 16.42
N LYS A 94 3.36 -5.84 15.78
CA LYS A 94 2.35 -6.85 16.12
C LYS A 94 2.87 -8.27 16.01
#